data_AF-A0A8S8ZDD4-F1
#
_entry.id   AF-A0A8S8ZDD4-F1
#
_cell.length_a   1.000
_cell.length_b   1.000
_cell.length_c   1.000
_cell.angle_alpha   90.00
_cell.angle_beta   90.00
_cell.angle_gamma   90.00
#
_symmetry.space_group_name_H-M   'P 1'
#
loop_
_entity.id
_entity.type
_entity.pdbx_description
1 polymer ?
#
loop_
_entity_poly.entity_id
_entity_poly.type
_entity_poly.pdbx_seq_one_letter_code
_entity_poly.pdbx_strand_id
1 'polypeptide(L)'
;MNSRGAIAAVLFLLLIAPASVQAASVPPAPTEDGVWVIDAANVLTDSEFDWLNMVCNDLYLETGRPIVVLTIESFGGPKGGIWLG
;
A
#
# COMPACT_ATOMS: atom_id res chain seq x y z
N MET A 1 41.04 -19.38 19.26
CA MET A 1 40.18 -19.00 18.12
C MET A 1 40.44 -17.54 17.81
N ASN A 2 40.98 -17.24 16.64
CA ASN A 2 41.49 -15.90 16.32
C ASN A 2 40.28 -15.02 15.95
N SER A 3 40.08 -13.90 16.64
CA SER A 3 38.92 -13.00 16.48
C SER A 3 38.66 -12.58 15.04
N ARG A 4 39.72 -12.49 14.23
CA ARG A 4 39.68 -12.16 12.80
C ARG A 4 38.94 -13.22 11.96
N GLY A 5 39.04 -14.51 12.33
CA GLY A 5 38.32 -15.59 11.65
C GLY A 5 36.84 -15.65 12.02
N ALA A 6 36.49 -15.28 13.25
CA ALA A 6 35.10 -15.19 13.69
C ALA A 6 34.35 -14.04 13.00
N ILE A 7 35.00 -12.87 12.83
CA ILE A 7 34.41 -11.72 12.14
C ILE A 7 34.18 -12.01 10.66
N ALA A 8 35.13 -12.68 9.99
CA ALA A 8 34.98 -13.06 8.58
C ALA A 8 33.83 -14.06 8.36
N ALA A 9 33.63 -15.01 9.28
CA ALA A 9 32.53 -15.97 9.20
C ALA A 9 31.15 -15.31 9.41
N VAL A 10 31.05 -14.34 10.32
CA VAL A 10 29.82 -13.58 10.55
C VAL A 10 29.47 -12.69 9.34
N LEU A 11 30.47 -12.07 8.71
CA LEU A 11 30.26 -11.23 7.52
C LEU A 11 29.82 -12.06 6.31
N PHE A 12 30.33 -13.28 6.17
CA PHE A 12 29.96 -14.21 5.10
C PHE A 12 28.53 -14.74 5.25
N LEU A 13 28.06 -14.97 6.48
CA LEU A 13 26.68 -15.42 6.76
C LEU A 13 25.62 -14.36 6.41
N LEU A 14 25.93 -13.06 6.52
CA LEU A 14 25.01 -11.98 6.16
C LEU A 14 24.83 -11.79 4.65
N LEU A 15 25.76 -12.28 3.82
CA LEU A 15 25.71 -12.14 2.36
C LEU A 15 24.93 -13.25 1.65
N ILE A 16 24.56 -14.33 2.34
CA ILE A 16 23.86 -15.50 1.78
C ILE A 16 22.47 -15.70 2.39
N ALA A 17 21.88 -14.65 2.97
CA ALA A 17 20.45 -14.63 3.20
C ALA A 17 19.81 -13.92 2.00
N PRO A 18 19.29 -14.63 0.99
CA PRO A 18 18.26 -14.02 0.18
C PRO A 18 17.14 -13.69 1.17
N ALA A 19 16.96 -12.41 1.47
CA ALA A 19 15.73 -11.92 2.05
C ALA A 19 14.67 -12.25 1.01
N SER A 20 14.13 -13.46 1.12
CA SER A 20 12.94 -13.88 0.40
C SER A 20 11.85 -13.02 0.99
N VAL A 21 11.68 -11.84 0.39
CA VAL A 21 10.42 -11.12 0.47
C VAL A 21 9.44 -12.09 -0.17
N GLN A 22 8.80 -12.93 0.64
CA GLN A 22 7.55 -13.53 0.21
C GLN A 22 6.68 -12.33 -0.11
N ALA A 23 6.42 -12.10 -1.40
CA ALA A 23 5.47 -11.11 -1.84
C ALA A 23 4.20 -11.41 -1.06
N ALA A 24 3.92 -10.59 -0.04
CA ALA A 24 2.68 -10.67 0.70
C ALA A 24 1.59 -10.65 -0.36
N SER A 25 0.76 -11.69 -0.37
CA SER A 25 -0.29 -11.93 -1.36
C SER A 25 -0.79 -10.60 -1.92
N VAL A 26 -0.37 -10.27 -3.14
CA VAL A 26 -0.77 -9.03 -3.80
C VAL A 26 -2.29 -9.01 -3.73
N PRO A 27 -2.92 -8.00 -3.10
CA PRO A 27 -4.36 -7.89 -3.10
C PRO A 27 -4.82 -7.99 -4.55
N PRO A 28 -5.84 -8.80 -4.86
CA PRO A 28 -6.34 -8.89 -6.23
C PRO A 28 -6.60 -7.47 -6.73
N ALA A 29 -6.22 -7.20 -7.98
CA ALA A 29 -6.50 -5.92 -8.62
C ALA A 29 -8.00 -5.59 -8.41
N PRO A 30 -8.33 -4.31 -8.13
CA PRO A 30 -9.71 -3.93 -7.87
C PRO A 30 -10.59 -4.40 -9.02
N THR A 31 -11.74 -4.95 -8.66
CA THR A 31 -12.66 -5.69 -9.55
C THR A 31 -13.46 -4.80 -10.51
N GLU A 32 -13.00 -3.59 -10.75
CA GLU A 32 -13.41 -2.75 -11.88
C GLU A 32 -12.15 -2.16 -12.51
N ASP A 33 -12.01 -2.37 -13.83
CA ASP A 33 -10.80 -2.14 -14.62
C ASP A 33 -10.10 -0.80 -14.30
N GLY A 34 -9.06 -0.82 -13.47
CA GLY A 34 -8.15 0.32 -13.29
C GLY A 34 -8.74 1.56 -12.61
N VAL A 35 -9.83 1.42 -11.84
CA VAL A 35 -10.35 2.52 -11.00
C VAL A 35 -9.81 2.40 -9.57
N TRP A 36 -9.02 3.39 -9.17
CA TRP A 36 -8.28 3.50 -7.92
C TRP A 36 -8.74 4.68 -7.05
N VAL A 37 -9.50 5.62 -7.61
CA VAL A 37 -9.99 6.82 -6.93
C VAL A 37 -11.49 6.71 -6.69
N ILE A 38 -11.91 6.97 -5.44
CA ILE A 38 -13.30 7.03 -5.00
C ILE A 38 -13.53 8.42 -4.41
N ASP A 39 -14.17 9.31 -5.17
CA ASP A 39 -14.43 10.69 -4.73
C ASP A 39 -15.81 10.82 -4.04
N ALA A 40 -15.98 10.20 -2.86
CA ALA A 40 -17.26 10.24 -2.17
C ALA A 40 -17.58 11.62 -1.56
N ALA A 41 -16.59 12.50 -1.41
CA ALA A 41 -16.79 13.88 -0.97
C ALA A 41 -17.11 14.85 -2.13
N ASN A 42 -17.03 14.38 -3.39
CA ASN A 42 -17.22 15.19 -4.59
C ASN A 42 -16.37 16.47 -4.59
N VAL A 43 -15.08 16.33 -4.21
CA VAL A 43 -14.12 17.45 -4.10
C VAL A 43 -13.17 17.54 -5.28
N LEU A 44 -13.13 16.51 -6.14
CA LEU A 44 -12.33 16.50 -7.35
C LEU A 44 -13.17 16.96 -8.54
N THR A 45 -12.57 17.74 -9.43
CA THR A 45 -13.10 17.90 -10.78
C THR A 45 -12.88 16.64 -11.60
N ASP A 46 -13.63 16.46 -12.70
CA ASP A 46 -13.48 15.31 -13.60
C ASP A 46 -12.03 15.13 -14.08
N SER A 47 -11.34 16.24 -14.41
CA SER A 47 -9.94 16.19 -14.86
C SER A 47 -8.96 15.79 -13.76
N GLU A 48 -9.22 16.20 -12.51
CA GLU A 48 -8.39 15.79 -11.35
C GLU A 48 -8.63 14.33 -11.00
N PHE A 49 -9.88 13.87 -11.08
CA PHE A 49 -10.24 12.47 -10.89
C PHE A 49 -9.52 11.58 -11.92
N ASP A 50 -9.64 11.91 -13.22
CA ASP A 50 -9.02 11.14 -14.31
C ASP A 50 -7.50 11.09 -14.19
N TRP A 51 -6.87 12.25 -13.92
CA TRP A 51 -5.43 12.33 -13.76
C TRP A 51 -4.94 11.52 -12.56
N LEU A 52 -5.60 11.65 -11.40
CA LEU A 52 -5.21 10.93 -10.19
C LEU A 52 -5.41 9.42 -10.35
N ASN A 53 -6.47 9.01 -11.05
CA ASN A 53 -6.74 7.61 -11.35
C ASN A 53 -5.66 7.01 -12.27
N MET A 54 -5.24 7.75 -13.29
CA MET A 54 -4.13 7.36 -14.19
C MET A 54 -2.82 7.18 -13.42
N VAL A 55 -2.45 8.15 -12.57
CA VAL A 55 -1.22 8.08 -11.75
C VAL A 55 -1.25 6.88 -10.81
N CYS A 56 -2.38 6.62 -10.15
CA CYS A 56 -2.50 5.46 -9.26
C CYS A 56 -2.36 4.14 -10.03
N ASN A 57 -2.92 4.07 -11.24
CA ASN A 57 -2.80 2.91 -12.11
C ASN A 57 -1.35 2.68 -12.58
N ASP A 58 -0.67 3.73 -13.02
CA ASP A 58 0.72 3.63 -13.48
C ASP A 58 1.64 3.16 -12.35
N LEU A 59 1.47 3.71 -11.14
CA LEU A 59 2.22 3.26 -9.96
C LEU A 59 1.94 1.79 -9.62
N TYR A 60 0.69 1.33 -9.75
CA TYR A 60 0.37 -0.08 -9.57
C TYR A 60 1.09 -0.96 -10.60
N LEU A 61 1.07 -0.57 -11.88
CA LEU A 61 1.73 -1.33 -12.94
C LEU A 61 3.26 -1.37 -12.78
N GLU A 62 3.87 -0.26 -12.35
CA GLU A 62 5.32 -0.18 -12.14
C GLU A 62 5.79 -0.94 -10.91
N THR A 63 5.02 -0.89 -9.81
CA THR A 63 5.48 -1.37 -8.50
C THR A 63 4.84 -2.67 -8.06
N GLY A 64 3.74 -3.08 -8.70
CA GLY A 64 2.87 -4.18 -8.25
C GLY A 64 2.13 -3.89 -6.93
N ARG A 65 2.14 -2.65 -6.45
CA ARG A 65 1.54 -2.26 -5.16
C ARG A 65 0.21 -1.53 -5.40
N PRO A 66 -0.91 -2.04 -4.87
CA PRO A 66 -2.19 -1.36 -5.02
C PRO A 66 -2.25 -0.08 -4.20
N ILE A 67 -2.81 0.98 -4.80
CA ILE A 67 -3.01 2.29 -4.17
C ILE A 67 -4.46 2.68 -4.36
N VAL A 68 -5.17 2.99 -3.28
CA VAL A 68 -6.56 3.45 -3.34
C VAL A 68 -6.65 4.83 -2.70
N VAL A 69 -7.27 5.78 -3.41
CA VAL A 69 -7.57 7.11 -2.89
C VAL A 69 -9.07 7.20 -2.61
N LEU A 70 -9.42 7.56 -1.38
CA LEU A 70 -10.79 7.78 -0.95
C LEU A 70 -10.92 9.19 -0.40
N THR A 71 -11.82 9.99 -0.96
CA THR A 71 -12.26 11.24 -0.35
C THR A 71 -13.54 10.96 0.44
N ILE A 72 -13.67 11.58 1.62
CA ILE A 72 -14.88 11.53 2.45
C ILE A 72 -15.16 12.92 3.00
N GLU A 73 -16.44 13.27 3.13
CA GLU A 73 -16.84 14.57 3.70
C GLU A 73 -16.38 14.71 5.16
N SER A 74 -16.42 13.61 5.91
CA SER A 74 -16.01 13.56 7.30
C SER A 74 -15.71 12.13 7.73
N PHE A 75 -14.70 11.96 8.59
CA PHE A 75 -14.49 10.72 9.30
C PHE A 75 -15.32 10.74 10.59
N GLY A 76 -16.50 10.11 10.55
CA GLY A 76 -17.33 9.95 11.74
C GLY A 76 -16.66 9.03 12.77
N GLY A 77 -16.32 9.55 13.95
CA GLY A 77 -16.09 8.73 15.13
C GLY A 77 -17.38 8.01 15.55
N PRO A 78 -17.32 6.96 16.40
CA PRO A 78 -18.51 6.26 16.86
C PRO A 78 -19.51 7.29 17.35
N LYS A 79 -20.69 7.34 16.71
CA LYS A 79 -21.81 8.18 17.15
C LYS A 79 -21.92 7.97 18.65
N GLY A 80 -21.71 9.06 19.40
CA GLY A 80 -21.68 9.06 20.86
C GLY A 80 -22.74 8.12 21.39
N GLY A 81 -22.29 7.17 22.22
CA GLY A 81 -23.12 6.06 22.67
C GLY A 81 -24.42 6.55 23.27
N ILE A 82 -25.52 6.06 22.70
CA ILE A 82 -26.75 5.78 23.43
C ILE A 82 -27.29 4.46 22.84
N TRP A 83 -26.76 3.35 23.34
CA TRP A 83 -27.57 2.14 23.48
C TRP A 83 -28.47 2.39 24.69
N LEU A 84 -29.73 2.75 24.45
CA LEU A 84 -30.76 2.66 25.46
C LEU A 84 -31.82 1.68 24.98
N GLY A 85 -31.94 0.62 25.79
CA GLY A 85 -33.14 -0.14 26.14
C GLY A 85 -34.24 -0.27 25.11
#